data_AF-A0A1A0V4J4-F1
#
_entry.id   AF-A0A1A0V4J4-F1
#
_cell.length_a   1.000
_cell.length_b   1.000
_cell.length_c   1.000
_cell.angle_alpha   90.00
_cell.angle_beta   90.00
_cell.angle_gamma   90.00
#
_symmetry.space_group_name_H-M   'P 1'
#
loop_
_entity.id
_entity.type
_entity.pdbx_description
1 polymer ?
#
loop_
_entity_poly.entity_id
_entity_poly.type
_entity_poly.pdbx_seq_one_letter_code
_entity_poly.pdbx_strand_id
1 'polypeptide(L)'
;MVESLSAPDGRAELIQTVQSQEHLAWAALQARDYVISNNDWRESIRNQGVMTEVWVAPTTFTHEDGTPDVSAPVTVEGSSRTTCVHELIDVRSADVPYGAEERRLRSHIRKLNEEFDAAGSPDEVDPDVAVKLRCEIVPALLLVGFEPHDDTPVDYGVAIKSLVALRHVDYPKPWGEATENEALADAVIDELERRRLITTGKAKWLSGELTPEEADDAGFSGDPGIRAATIVRLFTERDPEIHAAIRGAITSQSTRKRITPKLLFEIATALMLRSLAEEDPRRRERIRKYLRESFGQELTKDSWKASLRPSYELAADAELEVGAGEPGSATRELAARSAYPLIVSGALTADRGTVNSDQPDRRNPAEVIERMRTTSRGVRQMLQAINDFGAGRRVRFINADGQVETSPTGRDSVVNDTMLRSTYPRPGDGPVTVLAPTTAAERLGNALGELGAAVNAVEAAVTAVEAVRAEDGSSAITALGADKADCQAWRNILLDVLEKLPVWRTTGEQRHGAMADVDDADEPDGGPIDIYDDVAPDGNVDEENLNEVLDEEDAV
;
A
#
# COMPACT_ATOMS: atom_id res chain seq x y z
N MET A 1 -16.52 -3.63 7.37
CA MET A 1 -17.56 -4.68 7.54
C MET A 1 -17.16 -5.47 8.77
N VAL A 2 -18.08 -5.91 9.62
CA VAL A 2 -17.70 -6.81 10.72
C VAL A 2 -17.33 -8.17 10.11
N GLU A 3 -16.12 -8.65 10.35
CA GLU A 3 -15.70 -9.96 9.87
C GLU A 3 -16.45 -11.09 10.62
N SER A 4 -16.82 -12.13 9.88
CA SER A 4 -17.40 -13.34 10.44
C SER A 4 -16.27 -14.31 10.79
N LEU A 5 -15.96 -14.42 12.09
CA LEU A 5 -14.91 -15.27 12.62
C LEU A 5 -15.46 -16.66 12.97
N SER A 6 -14.58 -17.67 13.03
CA SER A 6 -14.95 -18.98 13.58
C SER A 6 -15.27 -18.87 15.08
N ALA A 7 -16.30 -19.58 15.53
CA ALA A 7 -16.62 -19.66 16.94
C ALA A 7 -15.45 -20.27 17.77
N PRO A 8 -15.05 -19.65 18.89
CA PRO A 8 -13.80 -19.97 19.60
C PRO A 8 -13.84 -21.28 20.40
N ASP A 9 -15.02 -21.87 20.58
CA ASP A 9 -15.23 -23.20 21.18
C ASP A 9 -15.11 -24.34 20.15
N GLY A 10 -14.85 -24.02 18.87
CA GLY A 10 -14.71 -24.99 17.79
C GLY A 10 -16.03 -25.50 17.22
N ARG A 11 -17.19 -24.93 17.62
CA ARG A 11 -18.47 -25.28 17.01
C ARG A 11 -18.56 -24.79 15.56
N ALA A 12 -19.39 -25.45 14.75
CA ALA A 12 -19.60 -25.14 13.34
C ALA A 12 -20.50 -23.91 13.13
N GLU A 13 -20.04 -22.75 13.62
CA GLU A 13 -20.74 -21.48 13.56
C GLU A 13 -19.76 -20.33 13.30
N LEU A 14 -20.26 -19.28 12.67
CA LEU A 14 -19.59 -17.99 12.55
C LEU A 14 -20.06 -17.01 13.64
N ILE A 15 -19.17 -16.18 14.16
CA ILE A 15 -19.50 -15.10 15.09
C ILE A 15 -19.26 -13.75 14.42
N GLN A 16 -20.18 -12.81 14.60
CA GLN A 16 -20.10 -11.46 14.04
C GLN A 16 -20.46 -10.42 15.11
N THR A 17 -19.46 -9.69 15.62
CA THR A 17 -19.63 -8.70 16.71
C THR A 17 -20.09 -7.34 16.19
N VAL A 18 -21.28 -6.91 16.58
CA VAL A 18 -21.86 -5.62 16.18
C VAL A 18 -22.04 -4.69 17.38
N GLN A 19 -21.77 -3.40 17.22
CA GLN A 19 -22.03 -2.40 18.26
C GLN A 19 -23.48 -2.45 18.80
N SER A 20 -24.46 -2.56 17.90
CA SER A 20 -25.90 -2.56 18.21
C SER A 20 -26.73 -3.18 17.08
N GLN A 21 -28.03 -3.39 17.33
CA GLN A 21 -28.98 -3.74 16.26
C GLN A 21 -28.99 -2.67 15.14
N GLU A 22 -28.91 -1.39 15.50
CA GLU A 22 -28.88 -0.29 14.53
C GLU A 22 -27.62 -0.33 13.65
N HIS A 23 -26.46 -0.69 14.21
CA HIS A 23 -25.22 -0.88 13.46
C HIS A 23 -25.33 -2.05 12.46
N LEU A 24 -25.86 -3.20 12.88
CA LEU A 24 -26.15 -4.31 11.94
C LEU A 24 -27.10 -3.85 10.82
N ALA A 25 -28.11 -3.06 11.18
CA ALA A 25 -29.14 -2.61 10.27
C ALA A 25 -28.69 -1.47 9.33
N TRP A 26 -27.62 -0.75 9.68
CA TRP A 26 -26.85 0.13 8.78
C TRP A 26 -25.91 -0.69 7.88
N ALA A 27 -25.19 -1.67 8.43
CA ALA A 27 -24.27 -2.51 7.66
C ALA A 27 -24.99 -3.32 6.57
N ALA A 28 -26.18 -3.86 6.87
CA ALA A 28 -27.03 -4.53 5.91
C ALA A 28 -27.55 -3.58 4.80
N LEU A 29 -27.76 -2.29 5.10
CA LEU A 29 -28.15 -1.28 4.12
C LEU A 29 -27.00 -1.00 3.14
N GLN A 30 -25.77 -0.83 3.65
CA GLN A 30 -24.58 -0.65 2.82
C GLN A 30 -24.33 -1.87 1.91
N ALA A 31 -24.46 -3.08 2.46
CA ALA A 31 -24.34 -4.32 1.69
C ALA A 31 -25.42 -4.43 0.60
N ARG A 32 -26.67 -4.07 0.92
CA ARG A 32 -27.78 -4.03 -0.04
C ARG A 32 -27.49 -3.08 -1.20
N ASP A 33 -27.13 -1.83 -0.89
CA ASP A 33 -26.93 -0.78 -1.91
C ASP A 33 -25.76 -1.15 -2.84
N TYR A 34 -24.70 -1.75 -2.28
CA TYR A 34 -23.60 -2.31 -3.06
C TYR A 34 -24.06 -3.45 -3.99
N VAL A 35 -24.81 -4.42 -3.47
CA VAL A 35 -25.33 -5.57 -4.24
C VAL A 35 -26.23 -5.11 -5.37
N ILE A 36 -27.24 -4.27 -5.09
CA ILE A 36 -28.19 -3.79 -6.11
C ILE A 36 -27.45 -2.96 -7.18
N SER A 37 -26.40 -2.22 -6.82
CA SER A 37 -25.63 -1.43 -7.79
C SER A 37 -24.72 -2.27 -8.69
N ASN A 38 -24.29 -3.46 -8.24
CA ASN A 38 -23.23 -4.24 -8.92
C ASN A 38 -23.70 -5.58 -9.49
N ASN A 39 -24.75 -6.18 -8.94
CA ASN A 39 -25.19 -7.55 -9.18
C ASN A 39 -26.72 -7.68 -8.94
N ASP A 40 -27.53 -6.85 -9.61
CA ASP A 40 -28.99 -6.86 -9.49
C ASP A 40 -29.62 -8.07 -10.21
N TRP A 41 -30.24 -8.96 -9.45
CA TRP A 41 -30.96 -10.13 -9.97
C TRP A 41 -32.49 -9.96 -9.91
N ARG A 42 -33.01 -8.80 -9.50
CA ARG A 42 -34.45 -8.60 -9.24
C ARG A 42 -35.32 -8.90 -10.45
N GLU A 43 -34.90 -8.57 -11.67
CA GLU A 43 -35.68 -8.89 -12.89
C GLU A 43 -35.79 -10.41 -13.12
N SER A 44 -34.68 -11.15 -12.95
CA SER A 44 -34.66 -12.61 -13.10
C SER A 44 -35.51 -13.28 -12.01
N ILE A 45 -35.29 -12.90 -10.75
CA ILE A 45 -36.00 -13.46 -9.58
C ILE A 45 -37.50 -13.12 -9.62
N ARG A 46 -37.88 -11.92 -10.06
CA ARG A 46 -39.29 -11.54 -10.29
C ARG A 46 -40.00 -12.53 -11.22
N ASN A 47 -39.31 -13.00 -12.26
CA ASN A 47 -39.87 -13.89 -13.28
C ASN A 47 -39.81 -15.37 -12.91
N GLN A 48 -38.76 -15.83 -12.22
CA GLN A 48 -38.46 -17.27 -12.04
C GLN A 48 -38.32 -17.72 -10.58
N GLY A 49 -38.22 -16.79 -9.62
CA GLY A 49 -37.77 -17.10 -8.26
C GLY A 49 -36.26 -17.38 -8.21
N VAL A 50 -35.79 -17.95 -7.11
CA VAL A 50 -34.38 -18.36 -6.96
C VAL A 50 -34.21 -19.83 -7.40
N MET A 51 -33.61 -20.03 -8.57
CA MET A 51 -33.50 -21.34 -9.22
C MET A 51 -32.30 -22.21 -8.78
N THR A 52 -31.29 -21.60 -8.16
CA THR A 52 -30.09 -22.30 -7.66
C THR A 52 -29.97 -22.05 -6.16
N GLU A 53 -29.51 -23.04 -5.42
CA GLU A 53 -29.37 -22.97 -3.97
C GLU A 53 -28.39 -21.89 -3.51
N VAL A 54 -28.76 -21.11 -2.49
CA VAL A 54 -27.83 -20.26 -1.74
C VAL A 54 -27.15 -21.10 -0.65
N TRP A 55 -25.95 -20.74 -0.22
CA TRP A 55 -25.32 -21.43 0.91
C TRP A 55 -25.39 -20.56 2.15
N VAL A 56 -25.88 -21.12 3.25
CA VAL A 56 -26.00 -20.45 4.54
C VAL A 56 -25.16 -21.17 5.59
N ALA A 57 -24.54 -20.41 6.48
CA ALA A 57 -23.93 -20.92 7.69
C ALA A 57 -24.70 -20.39 8.92
N PRO A 58 -24.76 -21.15 10.03
CA PRO A 58 -25.13 -20.60 11.32
C PRO A 58 -24.19 -19.45 11.65
N THR A 59 -24.75 -18.27 11.91
CA THR A 59 -24.00 -17.10 12.35
C THR A 59 -24.67 -16.52 13.60
N THR A 60 -23.91 -16.38 14.68
CA THR A 60 -24.34 -15.65 15.87
C THR A 60 -23.85 -14.22 15.81
N PHE A 61 -24.79 -13.29 15.86
CA PHE A 61 -24.52 -11.87 16.08
C PHE A 61 -24.40 -11.63 17.59
N THR A 62 -23.26 -11.08 18.01
CA THR A 62 -23.00 -10.66 19.40
C THR A 62 -23.04 -9.14 19.48
N HIS A 63 -23.54 -8.58 20.59
CA HIS A 63 -23.78 -7.13 20.69
C HIS A 63 -23.01 -6.44 21.81
N GLU A 64 -22.35 -5.32 21.49
CA GLU A 64 -21.61 -4.53 22.48
C GLU A 64 -22.51 -3.68 23.37
N ASP A 65 -23.70 -3.29 22.90
CA ASP A 65 -24.71 -2.52 23.65
C ASP A 65 -25.47 -3.34 24.72
N GLY A 66 -25.19 -4.63 24.85
CA GLY A 66 -25.88 -5.54 25.77
C GLY A 66 -27.22 -6.07 25.27
N THR A 67 -27.56 -5.86 24.00
CA THR A 67 -28.62 -6.62 23.31
C THR A 67 -28.32 -8.13 23.41
N PRO A 68 -29.31 -9.01 23.59
CA PRO A 68 -29.08 -10.45 23.58
C PRO A 68 -28.58 -10.96 22.23
N ASP A 69 -27.54 -11.78 22.25
CA ASP A 69 -27.00 -12.49 21.09
C ASP A 69 -28.10 -13.22 20.31
N VAL A 70 -28.01 -13.23 18.98
CA VAL A 70 -28.98 -13.92 18.10
C VAL A 70 -28.29 -14.75 17.03
N SER A 71 -28.69 -16.01 16.91
CA SER A 71 -28.19 -16.94 15.89
C SER A 71 -29.18 -17.02 14.72
N ALA A 72 -28.69 -16.81 13.49
CA ALA A 72 -29.48 -16.95 12.26
C ALA A 72 -28.67 -17.61 11.13
N PRO A 73 -29.33 -18.29 10.17
CA PRO A 73 -28.67 -18.70 8.93
C PRO A 73 -28.34 -17.47 8.08
N VAL A 74 -27.05 -17.21 7.85
CA VAL A 74 -26.57 -16.08 7.02
C VAL A 74 -25.91 -16.61 5.76
N THR A 75 -26.15 -15.95 4.62
CA THR A 75 -25.58 -16.38 3.34
C THR A 75 -24.07 -16.20 3.29
N VAL A 76 -23.35 -17.30 3.08
CA VAL A 76 -21.92 -17.33 2.75
C VAL A 76 -21.68 -17.43 1.24
N GLU A 77 -22.67 -17.93 0.50
CA GLU A 77 -22.77 -17.87 -0.96
C GLU A 77 -24.20 -17.46 -1.34
N GLY A 78 -24.36 -16.74 -2.45
CA GLY A 78 -25.68 -16.35 -2.95
C GLY A 78 -26.28 -15.12 -2.28
N SER A 79 -25.48 -14.33 -1.54
CA SER A 79 -25.94 -13.09 -0.88
C SER A 79 -26.70 -12.15 -1.82
N SER A 80 -26.25 -12.01 -3.09
CA SER A 80 -26.98 -11.20 -4.08
C SER A 80 -28.40 -11.70 -4.38
N ARG A 81 -28.62 -13.01 -4.38
CA ARG A 81 -29.95 -13.62 -4.58
C ARG A 81 -30.85 -13.31 -3.38
N THR A 82 -30.38 -13.55 -2.16
CA THR A 82 -31.13 -13.28 -0.93
C THR A 82 -31.42 -11.79 -0.73
N THR A 83 -30.47 -10.90 -1.02
CA THR A 83 -30.71 -9.45 -0.98
C THR A 83 -31.79 -9.02 -1.98
N CYS A 84 -31.75 -9.52 -3.22
CA CYS A 84 -32.77 -9.21 -4.22
C CYS A 84 -34.14 -9.79 -3.86
N VAL A 85 -34.20 -10.98 -3.25
CA VAL A 85 -35.43 -11.58 -2.70
C VAL A 85 -36.02 -10.67 -1.62
N HIS A 86 -35.23 -10.30 -0.61
CA HIS A 86 -35.66 -9.44 0.50
C HIS A 86 -36.19 -8.09 0.02
N GLU A 87 -35.52 -7.44 -0.94
CA GLU A 87 -36.00 -6.20 -1.57
C GLU A 87 -37.32 -6.38 -2.34
N LEU A 88 -37.55 -7.52 -3.00
CA LEU A 88 -38.80 -7.81 -3.73
C LEU A 88 -40.01 -8.09 -2.82
N ILE A 89 -39.79 -8.49 -1.57
CA ILE A 89 -40.84 -8.74 -0.56
C ILE A 89 -40.95 -7.67 0.51
N ASP A 90 -40.21 -6.55 0.37
CA ASP A 90 -40.16 -5.44 1.33
C ASP A 90 -39.72 -5.87 2.75
N VAL A 91 -38.73 -6.76 2.81
CA VAL A 91 -38.10 -7.24 4.05
C VAL A 91 -36.69 -6.65 4.17
N ARG A 92 -36.39 -6.05 5.33
CA ARG A 92 -35.04 -5.61 5.66
C ARG A 92 -34.24 -6.78 6.23
N SER A 93 -33.16 -7.17 5.57
CA SER A 93 -32.33 -8.33 5.97
C SER A 93 -31.88 -8.33 7.44
N ALA A 94 -31.61 -7.15 8.02
CA ALA A 94 -31.18 -7.01 9.41
C ALA A 94 -32.30 -7.24 10.43
N ASP A 95 -33.57 -7.15 10.04
CA ASP A 95 -34.70 -7.36 10.95
C ASP A 95 -35.04 -8.87 11.05
N VAL A 96 -34.59 -9.69 10.09
CA VAL A 96 -34.89 -11.12 10.00
C VAL A 96 -34.46 -11.93 11.25
N PRO A 97 -33.25 -11.74 11.84
CA PRO A 97 -32.86 -12.46 13.05
C PRO A 97 -33.77 -12.17 14.26
N TYR A 98 -34.29 -10.95 14.37
CA TYR A 98 -35.09 -10.50 15.52
C TYR A 98 -36.61 -10.64 15.30
N GLY A 99 -37.05 -10.70 14.04
CA GLY A 99 -38.47 -10.70 13.64
C GLY A 99 -39.14 -12.07 13.56
N ALA A 100 -38.54 -13.12 14.14
CA ALA A 100 -38.93 -14.53 13.97
C ALA A 100 -40.25 -14.94 14.67
N GLU A 101 -41.36 -14.28 14.37
CA GLU A 101 -42.71 -14.70 14.78
C GLU A 101 -43.30 -15.75 13.83
N GLU A 102 -43.14 -17.04 14.14
CA GLU A 102 -43.68 -18.16 13.36
C GLU A 102 -45.18 -17.99 13.03
N ARG A 103 -45.98 -17.49 13.98
CA ARG A 103 -47.41 -17.26 13.79
C ARG A 103 -47.70 -16.21 12.71
N ARG A 104 -46.88 -15.15 12.65
CA ARG A 104 -47.00 -14.08 11.65
C ARG A 104 -46.64 -14.60 10.27
N LEU A 105 -45.52 -15.32 10.15
CA LEU A 105 -45.09 -15.94 8.90
C LEU A 105 -46.12 -16.94 8.37
N ARG A 106 -46.62 -17.86 9.21
CA ARG A 106 -47.67 -18.82 8.83
C ARG A 106 -48.95 -18.11 8.37
N SER A 107 -49.34 -16.99 8.99
CA SER A 107 -50.53 -16.25 8.56
C SER A 107 -50.32 -15.46 7.27
N HIS A 108 -49.10 -15.01 6.99
CA HIS A 108 -48.72 -14.34 5.75
C HIS A 108 -48.69 -15.31 4.56
N ILE A 109 -47.98 -16.44 4.70
CA ILE A 109 -47.95 -17.51 3.68
C ILE A 109 -49.35 -18.03 3.38
N ARG A 110 -50.18 -18.26 4.41
CA ARG A 110 -51.58 -18.67 4.22
C ARG A 110 -52.37 -17.64 3.42
N LYS A 111 -52.17 -16.34 3.69
CA LYS A 111 -52.85 -15.27 2.95
C LYS A 111 -52.43 -15.26 1.47
N LEU A 112 -51.14 -15.41 1.16
CA LEU A 112 -50.65 -15.49 -0.21
C LEU A 112 -51.21 -16.71 -0.96
N ASN A 113 -51.32 -17.86 -0.28
CA ASN A 113 -51.96 -19.05 -0.84
C ASN A 113 -53.48 -18.86 -1.05
N GLU A 114 -54.18 -18.21 -0.11
CA GLU A 114 -55.60 -17.86 -0.25
C GLU A 114 -55.83 -16.89 -1.44
N GLU A 115 -54.92 -15.94 -1.69
CA GLU A 115 -54.95 -15.03 -2.85
C GLU A 115 -54.60 -15.76 -4.17
N PHE A 116 -53.71 -16.75 -4.15
CA PHE A 116 -53.36 -17.59 -5.30
C PHE A 116 -54.49 -18.55 -5.68
N ASP A 117 -55.06 -19.29 -4.72
CA ASP A 117 -56.16 -20.24 -4.93
C ASP A 117 -57.46 -19.54 -5.36
N ALA A 118 -57.60 -18.24 -5.06
CA ALA A 118 -58.71 -17.41 -5.53
C ALA A 118 -58.58 -16.99 -7.01
N ALA A 119 -57.38 -17.04 -7.59
CA ALA A 119 -57.18 -16.84 -9.02
C ALA A 119 -57.58 -18.11 -9.78
N GLY A 120 -58.56 -18.01 -10.69
CA GLY A 120 -59.09 -19.16 -11.43
C GLY A 120 -58.07 -19.84 -12.36
N SER A 121 -57.01 -19.13 -12.71
CA SER A 121 -55.89 -19.62 -13.52
C SER A 121 -54.59 -18.86 -13.20
N PRO A 122 -53.40 -19.42 -13.51
CA PRO A 122 -52.12 -18.78 -13.23
C PRO A 122 -51.92 -17.41 -13.87
N ASP A 123 -52.57 -17.16 -15.01
CA ASP A 123 -52.50 -15.88 -15.74
C ASP A 123 -53.39 -14.78 -15.12
N GLU A 124 -54.28 -15.15 -14.19
CA GLU A 124 -55.17 -14.24 -13.44
C GLU A 124 -54.64 -13.90 -12.04
N VAL A 125 -53.50 -14.49 -11.63
CA VAL A 125 -52.84 -14.17 -10.36
C VAL A 125 -52.28 -12.74 -10.42
N ASP A 126 -52.51 -11.95 -9.35
CA ASP A 126 -51.91 -10.62 -9.23
C ASP A 126 -50.38 -10.69 -9.37
N PRO A 127 -49.75 -9.91 -10.26
CA PRO A 127 -48.31 -9.95 -10.49
C PRO A 127 -47.47 -9.78 -9.21
N ASP A 128 -47.88 -8.95 -8.26
CA ASP A 128 -47.14 -8.76 -7.01
C ASP A 128 -47.32 -9.93 -6.03
N VAL A 129 -48.46 -10.63 -6.08
CA VAL A 129 -48.67 -11.89 -5.35
C VAL A 129 -47.82 -13.01 -5.94
N ALA A 130 -47.77 -13.14 -7.27
CA ALA A 130 -46.92 -14.11 -7.95
C ALA A 130 -45.43 -13.90 -7.66
N VAL A 131 -44.98 -12.65 -7.56
CA VAL A 131 -43.60 -12.30 -7.18
C VAL A 131 -43.30 -12.66 -5.74
N LYS A 132 -44.20 -12.33 -4.81
CA LYS A 132 -44.05 -12.71 -3.39
C LYS A 132 -43.95 -14.23 -3.24
N LEU A 133 -44.87 -14.99 -3.82
CA LEU A 133 -44.85 -16.46 -3.78
C LEU A 133 -43.54 -17.08 -4.30
N ARG A 134 -42.92 -16.50 -5.32
CA ARG A 134 -41.60 -16.90 -5.84
C ARG A 134 -40.42 -16.54 -4.94
N CYS A 135 -40.62 -15.61 -4.00
CA CYS A 135 -39.59 -15.04 -3.13
C CYS A 135 -39.69 -15.52 -1.67
N GLU A 136 -40.86 -15.95 -1.19
CA GLU A 136 -41.05 -16.56 0.14
C GLU A 136 -40.30 -17.90 0.31
N ILE A 137 -39.84 -18.51 -0.78
CA ILE A 137 -39.09 -19.78 -0.77
C ILE A 137 -37.77 -19.57 -1.51
N VAL A 138 -36.66 -19.81 -0.81
CA VAL A 138 -35.31 -19.81 -1.37
C VAL A 138 -34.69 -21.19 -1.13
N PRO A 139 -34.23 -21.92 -2.18
CA PRO A 139 -33.49 -23.15 -1.98
C PRO A 139 -32.16 -22.83 -1.29
N ALA A 140 -31.81 -23.59 -0.24
CA ALA A 140 -30.63 -23.32 0.55
C ALA A 140 -29.90 -24.61 0.97
N LEU A 141 -28.57 -24.55 0.99
CA LEU A 141 -27.72 -25.54 1.66
C LEU A 141 -27.19 -24.95 2.96
N LEU A 142 -27.52 -25.60 4.08
CA LEU A 142 -26.99 -25.24 5.39
C LEU A 142 -25.66 -25.97 5.62
N LEU A 143 -24.59 -25.21 5.81
CA LEU A 143 -23.32 -25.72 6.26
C LEU A 143 -23.42 -25.97 7.77
N VAL A 144 -23.18 -27.22 8.21
CA VAL A 144 -23.41 -27.68 9.59
C VAL A 144 -22.15 -28.19 10.29
N GLY A 145 -21.00 -28.15 9.61
CA GLY A 145 -19.78 -28.80 10.07
C GLY A 145 -18.62 -28.66 9.10
N PHE A 146 -17.41 -28.80 9.64
CA PHE A 146 -16.17 -29.02 8.90
C PHE A 146 -15.34 -30.03 9.68
N GLU A 147 -14.71 -30.95 8.96
CA GLU A 147 -13.75 -31.91 9.51
C GLU A 147 -12.42 -31.65 8.78
N PRO A 148 -11.39 -31.14 9.47
CA PRO A 148 -10.09 -30.89 8.85
C PRO A 148 -9.42 -32.20 8.45
N HIS A 149 -8.72 -32.18 7.32
CA HIS A 149 -7.83 -33.28 6.95
C HIS A 149 -6.49 -33.09 7.69
N ASP A 150 -6.04 -34.15 8.36
CA ASP A 150 -4.86 -34.17 9.24
C ASP A 150 -4.94 -33.18 10.42
N ASP A 151 -3.88 -33.08 11.23
CA ASP A 151 -3.75 -32.07 12.31
C ASP A 151 -3.54 -30.64 11.76
N THR A 152 -4.19 -30.27 10.66
CA THR A 152 -4.10 -28.93 10.08
C THR A 152 -4.91 -27.92 10.90
N PRO A 153 -4.35 -26.75 11.24
CA PRO A 153 -5.02 -25.75 12.10
C PRO A 153 -6.04 -24.90 11.32
N VAL A 154 -6.80 -25.52 10.41
CA VAL A 154 -7.82 -24.86 9.59
C VAL A 154 -9.12 -24.83 10.37
N ASP A 155 -9.70 -23.65 10.56
CA ASP A 155 -10.99 -23.47 11.23
C ASP A 155 -12.17 -23.42 10.25
N TYR A 156 -13.39 -23.44 10.81
CA TYR A 156 -14.65 -23.52 10.05
C TYR A 156 -14.84 -22.37 9.05
N GLY A 157 -14.52 -21.15 9.45
CA GLY A 157 -14.59 -19.95 8.62
C GLY A 157 -13.60 -19.97 7.46
N VAL A 158 -12.35 -20.42 7.68
CA VAL A 158 -11.37 -20.63 6.60
C VAL A 158 -11.86 -21.71 5.63
N ALA A 159 -12.46 -22.80 6.14
CA ALA A 159 -13.05 -23.85 5.31
C ALA A 159 -14.22 -23.34 4.47
N ILE A 160 -15.14 -22.55 5.04
CA ILE A 160 -16.24 -21.89 4.32
C ILE A 160 -15.70 -21.00 3.20
N LYS A 161 -14.77 -20.08 3.50
CA LYS A 161 -14.17 -19.18 2.50
C LYS A 161 -13.55 -19.97 1.34
N SER A 162 -12.84 -21.05 1.66
CA SER A 162 -12.23 -21.95 0.66
C SER A 162 -13.28 -22.67 -0.20
N LEU A 163 -14.35 -23.18 0.40
CA LEU A 163 -15.45 -23.86 -0.29
C LEU A 163 -16.18 -22.91 -1.26
N VAL A 164 -16.44 -21.68 -0.83
CA VAL A 164 -17.05 -20.63 -1.67
C VAL A 164 -16.14 -20.26 -2.84
N ALA A 165 -14.82 -20.18 -2.61
CA ALA A 165 -13.84 -19.90 -3.67
C ALA A 165 -13.74 -21.01 -4.73
N LEU A 166 -13.99 -22.28 -4.36
CA LEU A 166 -14.02 -23.42 -5.28
C LEU A 166 -15.29 -23.48 -6.16
N ARG A 167 -16.42 -22.94 -5.68
CA ARG A 167 -17.73 -22.99 -6.36
C ARG A 167 -17.84 -21.98 -7.52
N HIS A 168 -17.12 -20.86 -7.45
CA HIS A 168 -17.20 -19.76 -8.39
C HIS A 168 -16.32 -19.99 -9.64
N VAL A 169 -16.94 -20.49 -10.71
CA VAL A 169 -16.28 -20.68 -12.03
C VAL A 169 -15.83 -19.35 -12.63
N ASP A 170 -16.69 -18.34 -12.59
CA ASP A 170 -16.31 -16.93 -12.69
C ASP A 170 -16.28 -16.33 -11.28
N TYR A 171 -15.23 -15.59 -10.97
CA TYR A 171 -15.09 -14.97 -9.64
C TYR A 171 -16.23 -13.98 -9.38
N PRO A 172 -16.66 -13.81 -8.11
CA PRO A 172 -17.45 -12.64 -7.74
C PRO A 172 -16.74 -11.39 -8.26
N LYS A 173 -17.48 -10.41 -8.81
CA LYS A 173 -16.89 -9.11 -9.17
C LYS A 173 -16.08 -8.66 -7.96
N PRO A 174 -14.75 -8.48 -8.09
CA PRO A 174 -13.92 -8.21 -6.93
C PRO A 174 -14.45 -6.95 -6.24
N TRP A 175 -14.54 -7.02 -4.92
CA TRP A 175 -14.62 -5.83 -4.09
C TRP A 175 -13.56 -4.85 -4.60
N GLY A 176 -13.92 -3.57 -4.77
CA GLY A 176 -13.00 -2.59 -5.35
C GLY A 176 -11.66 -2.63 -4.62
N GLU A 177 -10.55 -2.43 -5.32
CA GLU A 177 -9.17 -2.64 -4.82
C GLU A 177 -8.94 -2.06 -3.41
N ALA A 178 -9.53 -0.90 -3.11
CA ALA A 178 -9.56 -0.30 -1.79
C ALA A 178 -10.24 -1.16 -0.70
N THR A 179 -11.43 -1.69 -0.95
CA THR A 179 -12.19 -2.53 -0.02
C THR A 179 -11.53 -3.90 0.20
N GLU A 180 -10.94 -4.49 -0.85
CA GLU A 180 -10.16 -5.72 -0.70
C GLU A 180 -8.90 -5.47 0.16
N ASN A 181 -8.20 -4.35 -0.07
CA ASN A 181 -7.02 -4.00 0.71
C ASN A 181 -7.36 -3.58 2.17
N GLU A 182 -8.55 -3.04 2.43
CA GLU A 182 -9.06 -2.80 3.78
C GLU A 182 -9.35 -4.12 4.52
N ALA A 183 -10.00 -5.10 3.89
CA ALA A 183 -10.23 -6.42 4.48
C ALA A 183 -8.91 -7.22 4.70
N LEU A 184 -7.95 -7.09 3.78
CA LEU A 184 -6.60 -7.66 3.96
C LEU A 184 -5.84 -6.98 5.11
N ALA A 185 -6.10 -5.70 5.39
CA ALA A 185 -5.48 -4.98 6.49
C ALA A 185 -6.02 -5.46 7.85
N ASP A 186 -7.34 -5.64 7.99
CA ASP A 186 -7.96 -6.19 9.19
C ASP A 186 -7.41 -7.59 9.49
N ALA A 187 -7.49 -8.49 8.51
CA ALA A 187 -7.01 -9.86 8.66
C ALA A 187 -5.52 -9.96 9.06
N VAL A 188 -4.68 -8.99 8.64
CA VAL A 188 -3.27 -8.93 9.05
C VAL A 188 -3.12 -8.48 10.50
N ILE A 189 -3.86 -7.47 10.95
CA ILE A 189 -3.80 -7.00 12.35
C ILE A 189 -4.35 -8.08 13.30
N ASP A 190 -5.49 -8.68 12.96
CA ASP A 190 -6.12 -9.76 13.73
C ASP A 190 -5.19 -10.98 13.86
N GLU A 191 -4.52 -11.38 12.78
CA GLU A 191 -3.60 -12.52 12.80
C GLU A 191 -2.33 -12.23 13.63
N LEU A 192 -1.84 -10.99 13.61
CA LEU A 192 -0.70 -10.55 14.44
C LEU A 192 -1.09 -10.51 15.94
N GLU A 193 -2.31 -10.06 16.27
CA GLU A 193 -2.81 -10.08 17.65
C GLU A 193 -3.10 -11.50 18.13
N ARG A 194 -3.75 -12.34 17.31
CA ARG A 194 -4.07 -13.75 17.61
C ARG A 194 -2.82 -14.56 17.92
N ARG A 195 -1.72 -14.30 17.19
CA ARG A 195 -0.39 -14.90 17.44
C ARG A 195 0.40 -14.21 18.56
N ARG A 196 -0.12 -13.14 19.16
CA ARG A 196 0.52 -12.32 20.22
C ARG A 196 1.82 -11.63 19.79
N LEU A 197 1.99 -11.40 18.48
CA LEU A 197 3.10 -10.65 17.89
C LEU A 197 2.92 -9.13 18.09
N ILE A 198 1.68 -8.69 18.32
CA ILE A 198 1.33 -7.37 18.82
C ILE A 198 0.37 -7.49 20.02
N THR A 199 0.30 -6.46 20.85
CA THR A 199 -0.69 -6.35 21.94
C THR A 199 -2.00 -5.79 21.40
N THR A 200 -3.12 -6.06 22.08
CA THR A 200 -4.45 -5.48 21.77
C THR A 200 -4.41 -3.96 21.66
N GLY A 201 -3.72 -3.27 22.58
CA GLY A 201 -3.56 -1.80 22.48
C GLY A 201 -2.83 -1.37 21.20
N LYS A 202 -1.82 -2.12 20.77
CA LYS A 202 -1.08 -1.85 19.53
C LYS A 202 -1.92 -2.18 18.29
N ALA A 203 -2.75 -3.23 18.34
CA ALA A 203 -3.71 -3.56 17.29
C ALA A 203 -4.70 -2.40 17.09
N LYS A 204 -5.40 -1.98 18.14
CA LYS A 204 -6.34 -0.84 18.12
C LYS A 204 -5.70 0.46 17.63
N TRP A 205 -4.47 0.76 18.09
CA TRP A 205 -3.73 1.93 17.62
C TRP A 205 -3.43 1.86 16.12
N LEU A 206 -2.91 0.73 15.62
CA LEU A 206 -2.59 0.53 14.19
C LEU A 206 -3.84 0.52 13.30
N SER A 207 -4.94 -0.07 13.77
CA SER A 207 -6.27 -0.03 13.13
C SER A 207 -6.89 1.36 13.10
N GLY A 208 -6.36 2.32 13.87
CA GLY A 208 -6.91 3.68 13.96
C GLY A 208 -8.22 3.76 14.76
N GLU A 209 -8.46 2.80 15.66
CA GLU A 209 -9.61 2.82 16.59
C GLU A 209 -9.41 3.83 17.73
N LEU A 210 -8.16 4.08 18.12
CA LEU A 210 -7.82 5.06 19.15
C LEU A 210 -7.75 6.47 18.56
N THR A 211 -8.39 7.42 19.23
CA THR A 211 -8.12 8.85 19.02
C THR A 211 -6.68 9.20 19.42
N PRO A 212 -6.12 10.36 19.02
CA PRO A 212 -4.78 10.77 19.42
C PRO A 212 -4.58 10.81 20.95
N GLU A 213 -5.60 11.26 21.69
CA GLU A 213 -5.57 11.34 23.17
C GLU A 213 -5.57 9.93 23.79
N GLU A 214 -6.43 9.03 23.34
CA GLU A 214 -6.45 7.62 23.79
C GLU A 214 -5.17 6.86 23.41
N ALA A 215 -4.54 7.21 22.29
CA ALA A 215 -3.26 6.65 21.88
C ALA A 215 -2.14 7.06 22.84
N ASP A 216 -2.06 8.35 23.19
CA ASP A 216 -1.07 8.86 24.14
C ASP A 216 -1.31 8.28 25.55
N ASP A 217 -2.55 8.21 26.03
CA ASP A 217 -2.93 7.57 27.31
C ASP A 217 -2.59 6.06 27.35
N ALA A 218 -2.68 5.37 26.21
CA ALA A 218 -2.28 3.98 26.07
C ALA A 218 -0.76 3.77 25.87
N GLY A 219 0.05 4.84 25.88
CA GLY A 219 1.50 4.79 25.73
C GLY A 219 1.99 4.64 24.28
N PHE A 220 1.12 4.89 23.30
CA PHE A 220 1.46 5.03 21.88
C PHE A 220 1.63 6.51 21.52
N SER A 221 1.75 6.83 20.23
CA SER A 221 1.86 8.21 19.76
C SER A 221 0.60 8.64 19.02
N GLY A 222 0.05 9.78 19.40
CA GLY A 222 -0.99 10.49 18.66
C GLY A 222 -0.55 11.09 17.30
N ASP A 223 0.77 11.16 17.02
CA ASP A 223 1.28 11.66 15.73
C ASP A 223 0.99 10.64 14.59
N PRO A 224 0.15 11.00 13.60
CA PRO A 224 -0.19 10.08 12.51
C PRO A 224 0.98 9.81 11.56
N GLY A 225 2.00 10.67 11.52
CA GLY A 225 3.26 10.41 10.80
C GLY A 225 4.09 9.32 11.48
N ILE A 226 4.15 9.32 12.82
CA ILE A 226 4.78 8.23 13.59
C ILE A 226 4.01 6.92 13.37
N ARG A 227 2.67 6.95 13.50
CA ARG A 227 1.85 5.75 13.22
C ARG A 227 2.02 5.25 11.78
N ALA A 228 2.03 6.15 10.78
CA ALA A 228 2.29 5.78 9.40
C ALA A 228 3.66 5.09 9.23
N ALA A 229 4.73 5.64 9.79
CA ALA A 229 6.04 5.00 9.76
C ALA A 229 6.06 3.63 10.46
N THR A 230 5.34 3.47 11.58
CA THR A 230 5.21 2.18 12.26
C THR A 230 4.43 1.15 11.44
N ILE A 231 3.35 1.56 10.77
CA ILE A 231 2.62 0.69 9.84
C ILE A 231 3.54 0.27 8.68
N VAL A 232 4.25 1.22 8.04
CA VAL A 232 5.21 0.87 6.96
C VAL A 232 6.24 -0.14 7.46
N ARG A 233 6.85 0.10 8.63
CA ARG A 233 7.88 -0.81 9.18
C ARG A 233 7.31 -2.19 9.47
N LEU A 234 6.11 -2.30 10.04
CA LEU A 234 5.45 -3.59 10.30
C LEU A 234 5.30 -4.42 9.01
N PHE A 235 4.92 -3.77 7.91
CA PHE A 235 4.75 -4.41 6.60
C PHE A 235 6.07 -4.64 5.83
N THR A 236 7.19 -4.05 6.26
CA THR A 236 8.52 -4.28 5.66
C THR A 236 9.52 -5.00 6.58
N GLU A 237 9.10 -5.35 7.80
CA GLU A 237 9.87 -6.12 8.78
C GLU A 237 10.19 -7.51 8.21
N ARG A 238 11.46 -7.94 8.31
CA ARG A 238 11.90 -9.30 7.93
C ARG A 238 11.99 -10.26 9.10
N ASP A 239 11.34 -9.92 10.21
CA ASP A 239 11.10 -10.88 11.29
C ASP A 239 10.30 -12.08 10.71
N PRO A 240 10.82 -13.32 10.82
CA PRO A 240 10.19 -14.49 10.21
C PRO A 240 8.78 -14.77 10.72
N GLU A 241 8.48 -14.46 11.99
CA GLU A 241 7.17 -14.73 12.60
C GLU A 241 6.14 -13.71 12.12
N ILE A 242 6.50 -12.41 12.10
CA ILE A 242 5.67 -11.34 11.55
C ILE A 242 5.41 -11.56 10.06
N HIS A 243 6.46 -11.86 9.28
CA HIS A 243 6.31 -12.13 7.85
C HIS A 243 5.45 -13.39 7.57
N ALA A 244 5.57 -14.44 8.38
CA ALA A 244 4.72 -15.62 8.29
C ALA A 244 3.26 -15.35 8.68
N ALA A 245 3.02 -14.46 9.66
CA ALA A 245 1.67 -14.02 10.05
C ALA A 245 1.01 -13.20 8.93
N ILE A 246 1.69 -12.16 8.42
CA ILE A 246 1.22 -11.34 7.30
C ILE A 246 0.94 -12.22 6.07
N ARG A 247 1.83 -13.16 5.76
CA ARG A 247 1.62 -14.11 4.65
C ARG A 247 0.41 -15.01 4.88
N GLY A 248 0.25 -15.56 6.08
CA GLY A 248 -0.90 -16.37 6.47
C GLY A 248 -2.22 -15.62 6.24
N ALA A 249 -2.34 -14.42 6.81
CA ALA A 249 -3.50 -13.55 6.66
C ALA A 249 -3.82 -13.21 5.19
N ILE A 250 -2.82 -12.78 4.41
CA ILE A 250 -3.05 -12.42 3.00
C ILE A 250 -3.49 -13.65 2.20
N THR A 251 -2.86 -14.82 2.40
CA THR A 251 -3.18 -16.03 1.65
C THR A 251 -4.51 -16.69 2.05
N SER A 252 -4.96 -16.53 3.29
CA SER A 252 -6.27 -17.03 3.76
C SER A 252 -7.44 -16.24 3.19
N GLN A 253 -7.26 -14.94 2.94
CA GLN A 253 -8.27 -14.07 2.31
C GLN A 253 -8.14 -14.05 0.77
N SER A 254 -6.95 -14.24 0.21
CA SER A 254 -6.70 -14.17 -1.25
C SER A 254 -5.56 -15.10 -1.69
N THR A 255 -5.90 -16.28 -2.20
CA THR A 255 -4.95 -17.27 -2.74
C THR A 255 -4.26 -16.84 -4.05
N ARG A 256 -4.74 -15.77 -4.69
CA ARG A 256 -4.26 -15.29 -6.00
C ARG A 256 -3.18 -14.22 -5.94
N LYS A 257 -3.07 -13.47 -4.84
CA LYS A 257 -2.17 -12.31 -4.76
C LYS A 257 -0.72 -12.75 -4.47
N ARG A 258 0.20 -12.44 -5.39
CA ARG A 258 1.65 -12.51 -5.11
C ARG A 258 2.02 -11.41 -4.11
N ILE A 259 2.48 -11.82 -2.94
CA ILE A 259 3.01 -10.90 -1.92
C ILE A 259 4.25 -10.20 -2.51
N THR A 260 4.17 -8.88 -2.60
CA THR A 260 5.21 -7.99 -3.12
C THR A 260 5.26 -6.74 -2.26
N PRO A 261 6.40 -6.00 -2.20
CA PRO A 261 6.47 -4.73 -1.46
C PRO A 261 5.37 -3.73 -1.86
N LYS A 262 4.99 -3.72 -3.14
CA LYS A 262 3.87 -2.89 -3.63
C LYS A 262 2.54 -3.24 -2.93
N LEU A 263 2.17 -4.51 -2.88
CA LEU A 263 0.95 -4.95 -2.18
C LEU A 263 1.01 -4.64 -0.68
N LEU A 264 2.17 -4.82 -0.07
CA LEU A 264 2.38 -4.53 1.35
C LEU A 264 2.20 -3.03 1.64
N PHE A 265 2.70 -2.14 0.78
CA PHE A 265 2.43 -0.69 0.85
C PHE A 265 0.96 -0.32 0.57
N GLU A 266 0.26 -1.06 -0.28
CA GLU A 266 -1.17 -0.87 -0.55
C GLU A 266 -2.04 -1.22 0.67
N ILE A 267 -1.75 -2.32 1.36
CA ILE A 267 -2.41 -2.72 2.62
C ILE A 267 -2.04 -1.74 3.75
N ALA A 268 -0.76 -1.37 3.88
CA ALA A 268 -0.31 -0.35 4.82
C ALA A 268 -1.03 0.99 4.62
N THR A 269 -1.22 1.41 3.37
CA THR A 269 -1.97 2.62 3.01
C THR A 269 -3.44 2.55 3.46
N ALA A 270 -4.06 1.37 3.40
CA ALA A 270 -5.44 1.18 3.86
C ALA A 270 -5.59 1.48 5.37
N LEU A 271 -4.66 1.01 6.21
CA LEU A 271 -4.62 1.32 7.65
C LEU A 271 -4.42 2.83 7.90
N MET A 272 -3.46 3.46 7.21
CA MET A 272 -3.15 4.88 7.39
C MET A 272 -4.35 5.80 7.13
N LEU A 273 -5.20 5.45 6.17
CA LEU A 273 -6.38 6.22 5.78
C LEU A 273 -7.53 6.13 6.78
N ARG A 274 -7.49 5.24 7.78
CA ARG A 274 -8.59 5.07 8.74
C ARG A 274 -8.78 6.29 9.64
N SER A 275 -7.69 6.87 10.16
CA SER A 275 -7.75 8.11 10.95
C SER A 275 -7.77 9.39 10.10
N LEU A 276 -7.93 9.29 8.78
CA LEU A 276 -8.01 10.47 7.92
C LEU A 276 -9.45 11.00 7.88
N ALA A 277 -9.67 12.13 8.56
CA ALA A 277 -10.90 12.91 8.47
C ALA A 277 -11.00 13.63 7.11
N GLU A 278 -11.25 12.87 6.04
CA GLU A 278 -11.52 13.36 4.69
C GLU A 278 -12.85 12.81 4.19
N GLU A 279 -13.79 13.71 3.94
CA GLU A 279 -15.16 13.41 3.50
C GLU A 279 -15.29 13.37 1.96
N ASP A 280 -14.46 14.10 1.20
CA ASP A 280 -14.52 14.06 -0.27
C ASP A 280 -13.94 12.73 -0.79
N PRO A 281 -14.76 11.84 -1.41
CA PRO A 281 -14.29 10.56 -1.91
C PRO A 281 -13.22 10.71 -2.99
N ARG A 282 -13.25 11.77 -3.79
CA ARG A 282 -12.25 12.02 -4.85
C ARG A 282 -10.90 12.44 -4.26
N ARG A 283 -10.91 13.29 -3.24
CA ARG A 283 -9.69 13.67 -2.50
C ARG A 283 -9.13 12.48 -1.70
N ARG A 284 -9.97 11.70 -1.03
CA ARG A 284 -9.56 10.48 -0.32
C ARG A 284 -8.92 9.46 -1.25
N GLU A 285 -9.49 9.22 -2.44
CA GLU A 285 -8.89 8.35 -3.45
C GLU A 285 -7.58 8.91 -4.03
N ARG A 286 -7.49 10.23 -4.25
CA ARG A 286 -6.23 10.87 -4.67
C ARG A 286 -5.13 10.71 -3.61
N ILE A 287 -5.47 10.85 -2.33
CA ILE A 287 -4.54 10.63 -1.21
C ILE A 287 -4.13 9.14 -1.17
N ARG A 288 -5.07 8.20 -1.25
CA ARG A 288 -4.81 6.75 -1.32
C ARG A 288 -3.79 6.42 -2.42
N LYS A 289 -4.03 6.92 -3.64
CA LYS A 289 -3.14 6.71 -4.79
C LYS A 289 -1.73 7.23 -4.55
N TYR A 290 -1.57 8.45 -4.05
CA TYR A 290 -0.24 9.05 -3.87
C TYR A 290 0.49 8.54 -2.62
N LEU A 291 -0.24 8.12 -1.58
CA LEU A 291 0.36 7.58 -0.36
C LEU A 291 1.00 6.22 -0.63
N ARG A 292 0.35 5.32 -1.39
CA ARG A 292 1.00 4.07 -1.85
C ARG A 292 2.19 4.29 -2.78
N GLU A 293 2.21 5.38 -3.55
CA GLU A 293 3.34 5.78 -4.42
C GLU A 293 4.44 6.57 -3.65
N SER A 294 4.29 6.80 -2.34
CA SER A 294 5.22 7.59 -1.52
C SER A 294 6.28 6.79 -0.76
N PHE A 295 6.10 5.47 -0.64
CA PHE A 295 7.03 4.60 0.08
C PHE A 295 8.03 3.94 -0.88
N GLY A 296 9.31 4.29 -0.74
CA GLY A 296 10.41 3.81 -1.59
C GLY A 296 10.93 2.42 -1.21
N GLN A 297 11.69 1.80 -2.13
CA GLN A 297 12.34 0.50 -1.88
C GLN A 297 13.36 0.56 -0.72
N GLU A 298 13.92 1.72 -0.40
CA GLU A 298 14.82 1.90 0.75
C GLU A 298 14.16 1.56 2.09
N LEU A 299 12.83 1.70 2.19
CA LEU A 299 12.06 1.36 3.40
C LEU A 299 11.88 -0.16 3.58
N THR A 300 12.23 -0.97 2.56
CA THR A 300 12.24 -2.46 2.61
C THR A 300 13.55 -3.06 3.13
N LYS A 301 14.53 -2.21 3.48
CA LYS A 301 15.81 -2.60 4.07
C LYS A 301 15.67 -2.70 5.59
N ASP A 302 16.46 -3.58 6.21
CA ASP A 302 16.44 -3.82 7.66
C ASP A 302 17.21 -2.76 8.48
N SER A 303 17.87 -1.83 7.79
CA SER A 303 18.74 -0.80 8.39
C SER A 303 17.99 0.40 8.99
N TRP A 304 16.72 0.24 9.40
CA TRP A 304 15.95 1.28 10.08
C TRP A 304 14.83 0.69 10.95
N LYS A 305 14.36 1.46 11.92
CA LYS A 305 13.24 1.11 12.81
C LYS A 305 12.26 2.28 12.87
N ALA A 306 10.97 1.99 13.04
CA ALA A 306 10.01 3.02 13.42
C ALA A 306 10.11 3.23 14.94
N SER A 307 10.90 4.22 15.36
CA SER A 307 11.00 4.61 16.76
C SER A 307 9.85 5.52 17.16
N LEU A 308 9.64 5.68 18.47
CA LEU A 308 8.72 6.68 19.04
C LEU A 308 9.45 7.98 19.42
N ARG A 309 10.69 8.17 18.97
CA ARG A 309 11.49 9.37 19.29
C ARG A 309 10.84 10.64 18.76
N PRO A 310 10.99 11.80 19.42
CA PRO A 310 10.58 13.08 18.88
C PRO A 310 11.19 13.36 17.50
N SER A 311 10.41 13.94 16.59
CA SER A 311 10.84 14.17 15.20
C SER A 311 12.02 15.14 15.08
N TYR A 312 12.29 15.99 16.07
CA TYR A 312 13.46 16.89 16.09
C TYR A 312 14.78 16.14 16.37
N GLU A 313 14.78 15.14 17.26
CA GLU A 313 15.96 14.30 17.53
C GLU A 313 16.29 13.47 16.30
N LEU A 314 15.24 12.87 15.70
CA LEU A 314 15.36 12.11 14.46
C LEU A 314 15.91 12.96 13.31
N ALA A 315 15.51 14.23 13.22
CA ALA A 315 16.02 15.13 12.20
C ALA A 315 17.48 15.54 12.45
N ALA A 316 17.91 15.70 13.70
CA ALA A 316 19.31 15.95 14.05
C ALA A 316 20.21 14.77 13.63
N ASP A 317 19.83 13.53 13.97
CA ASP A 317 20.52 12.32 13.50
C ASP A 317 20.54 12.24 11.97
N ALA A 318 19.43 12.58 11.31
CA ALA A 318 19.35 12.58 9.85
C ALA A 318 20.23 13.68 9.20
N GLU A 319 20.44 14.83 9.85
CA GLU A 319 21.41 15.83 9.38
C GLU A 319 22.85 15.34 9.55
N LEU A 320 23.18 14.59 10.60
CA LEU A 320 24.49 13.95 10.77
C LEU A 320 24.75 12.88 9.70
N GLU A 321 23.78 11.99 9.43
CA GLU A 321 23.83 11.00 8.34
C GLU A 321 24.09 11.65 6.98
N VAL A 322 23.39 12.74 6.68
CA VAL A 322 23.58 13.47 5.42
C VAL A 322 24.90 14.24 5.37
N GLY A 323 25.35 14.81 6.49
CA GLY A 323 26.66 15.44 6.60
C GLY A 323 27.78 14.44 6.26
N ALA A 324 27.73 13.24 6.84
CA ALA A 324 28.67 12.16 6.55
C ALA A 324 28.61 11.63 5.09
N GLY A 325 27.65 12.09 4.27
CA GLY A 325 27.45 11.61 2.90
C GLY A 325 26.69 10.29 2.78
N GLU A 326 26.24 9.72 3.92
CA GLU A 326 25.65 8.38 3.99
C GLU A 326 24.23 8.40 4.59
N PRO A 327 23.17 8.60 3.77
CA PRO A 327 21.78 8.51 4.22
C PRO A 327 21.43 7.13 4.82
N GLY A 328 21.40 7.09 6.16
CA GLY A 328 21.28 5.89 6.98
C GLY A 328 19.87 5.58 7.49
N SER A 329 19.80 5.25 8.77
CA SER A 329 18.59 4.80 9.47
C SER A 329 17.62 5.93 9.80
N ALA A 330 18.13 7.07 10.26
CA ALA A 330 17.35 8.22 10.69
C ALA A 330 16.68 8.91 9.48
N THR A 331 17.42 9.06 8.38
CA THR A 331 16.87 9.56 7.12
C THR A 331 15.75 8.65 6.58
N ARG A 332 15.84 7.31 6.70
CA ARG A 332 14.77 6.38 6.29
C ARG A 332 13.52 6.54 7.15
N GLU A 333 13.70 6.57 8.47
CA GLU A 333 12.59 6.77 9.41
C GLU A 333 11.90 8.13 9.18
N LEU A 334 12.67 9.20 8.97
CA LEU A 334 12.15 10.55 8.70
C LEU A 334 11.40 10.63 7.37
N ALA A 335 11.84 9.93 6.33
CA ALA A 335 11.11 9.78 5.08
C ALA A 335 9.76 9.06 5.27
N ALA A 336 9.76 7.94 5.99
CA ALA A 336 8.54 7.20 6.29
C ALA A 336 7.52 8.04 7.09
N ARG A 337 7.99 8.83 8.07
CA ARG A 337 7.14 9.74 8.87
C ARG A 337 6.60 10.92 8.06
N SER A 338 7.45 11.55 7.24
CA SER A 338 7.09 12.76 6.49
C SER A 338 6.28 12.50 5.21
N ALA A 339 6.29 11.27 4.69
CA ALA A 339 5.43 10.87 3.58
C ALA A 339 3.94 11.17 3.85
N TYR A 340 3.41 10.77 5.01
CA TYR A 340 2.01 11.02 5.37
C TYR A 340 1.61 12.52 5.32
N PRO A 341 2.26 13.45 6.06
CA PRO A 341 1.91 14.87 6.00
C PRO A 341 2.17 15.51 4.63
N LEU A 342 3.19 15.09 3.88
CA LEU A 342 3.45 15.61 2.52
C LEU A 342 2.33 15.24 1.53
N ILE A 343 1.75 14.03 1.64
CA ILE A 343 0.68 13.59 0.74
C ILE A 343 -0.69 14.13 1.19
N VAL A 344 -1.02 14.05 2.48
CA VAL A 344 -2.34 14.47 2.99
C VAL A 344 -2.55 15.98 2.89
N SER A 345 -1.51 16.79 3.09
CA SER A 345 -1.57 18.25 2.89
C SER A 345 -1.66 18.68 1.42
N GLY A 346 -1.48 17.74 0.47
CA GLY A 346 -1.38 18.03 -0.96
C GLY A 346 -0.04 18.63 -1.39
N ALA A 347 0.97 18.64 -0.51
CA ALA A 347 2.31 19.15 -0.80
C ALA A 347 3.04 18.34 -1.89
N LEU A 348 2.74 17.05 -2.03
CA LEU A 348 3.39 16.14 -3.00
C LEU A 348 2.35 15.27 -3.77
N THR A 349 1.22 15.88 -4.13
CA THR A 349 0.19 15.23 -4.97
C THR A 349 0.12 15.92 -6.34
N ALA A 350 0.74 15.31 -7.35
CA ALA A 350 0.73 15.84 -8.73
C ALA A 350 -0.70 16.01 -9.28
N ASP A 351 -0.96 17.09 -10.00
CA ASP A 351 -2.24 17.24 -10.72
C ASP A 351 -2.16 16.56 -12.08
N ARG A 352 -2.29 15.22 -12.05
CA ARG A 352 -2.35 14.36 -13.24
C ARG A 352 -3.69 14.47 -13.99
N GLY A 353 -4.62 15.35 -13.59
CA GLY A 353 -6.04 15.30 -14.01
C GLY A 353 -6.61 16.52 -14.73
N THR A 354 -5.99 17.69 -14.65
CA THR A 354 -6.48 18.88 -15.37
C THR A 354 -6.04 18.88 -16.84
N VAL A 355 -7.01 19.15 -17.72
CA VAL A 355 -6.74 19.41 -19.15
C VAL A 355 -5.91 20.69 -19.22
N ASN A 356 -4.73 20.61 -19.84
CA ASN A 356 -3.64 21.62 -19.81
C ASN A 356 -2.79 21.66 -18.52
N SER A 357 -2.62 20.53 -17.82
CA SER A 357 -1.60 20.41 -16.76
C SER A 357 -0.18 20.40 -17.33
N ASP A 358 0.50 21.55 -17.28
CA ASP A 358 1.94 21.72 -17.58
C ASP A 358 2.83 21.17 -16.44
N GLN A 359 2.57 19.95 -15.97
CA GLN A 359 3.50 19.21 -15.11
C GLN A 359 4.33 18.20 -15.94
N PRO A 360 5.55 18.57 -16.40
CA PRO A 360 6.43 17.66 -17.13
C PRO A 360 7.00 16.55 -16.24
N ASP A 361 7.18 16.81 -14.94
CA ASP A 361 7.73 15.84 -13.99
C ASP A 361 6.67 14.85 -13.50
N ARG A 362 6.78 13.61 -13.99
CA ARG A 362 5.87 12.50 -13.70
C ARG A 362 6.35 11.54 -12.59
N ARG A 363 7.43 11.86 -11.87
CA ARG A 363 7.99 10.98 -10.81
C ARG A 363 6.95 10.59 -9.76
N ASN A 364 7.12 9.41 -9.18
CA ASN A 364 6.37 9.01 -7.98
C ASN A 364 6.83 9.85 -6.77
N PRO A 365 5.95 10.14 -5.80
CA PRO A 365 6.33 10.87 -4.58
C PRO A 365 7.53 10.26 -3.84
N ALA A 366 7.67 8.94 -3.83
CA ALA A 366 8.82 8.24 -3.25
C ALA A 366 10.16 8.74 -3.81
N GLU A 367 10.28 8.97 -5.12
CA GLU A 367 11.53 9.42 -5.75
C GLU A 367 11.94 10.82 -5.29
N VAL A 368 10.97 11.68 -4.98
CA VAL A 368 11.22 13.03 -4.47
C VAL A 368 11.64 12.95 -2.99
N ILE A 369 10.97 12.10 -2.19
CA ILE A 369 11.30 11.89 -0.76
C ILE A 369 12.69 11.24 -0.60
N GLU A 370 13.04 10.24 -1.42
CA GLU A 370 14.41 9.68 -1.43
C GLU A 370 15.44 10.73 -1.82
N ARG A 371 15.13 11.65 -2.75
CA ARG A 371 16.03 12.78 -3.04
C ARG A 371 16.17 13.73 -1.85
N MET A 372 15.07 14.03 -1.14
CA MET A 372 15.10 14.84 0.08
C MET A 372 16.02 14.24 1.15
N ARG A 373 16.02 12.91 1.33
CA ARG A 373 16.95 12.20 2.23
C ARG A 373 18.44 12.43 1.92
N THR A 374 18.81 12.85 0.71
CA THR A 374 20.22 13.08 0.32
C THR A 374 20.73 14.50 0.59
N THR A 375 19.92 15.37 1.22
CA THR A 375 20.28 16.80 1.39
C THR A 375 19.80 17.34 2.74
N SER A 376 20.60 18.18 3.41
CA SER A 376 20.22 18.78 4.70
C SER A 376 18.96 19.66 4.57
N ARG A 377 18.80 20.35 3.42
CA ARG A 377 17.56 21.07 3.09
C ARG A 377 16.34 20.15 3.04
N GLY A 378 16.49 18.97 2.45
CA GLY A 378 15.43 17.95 2.39
C GLY A 378 15.08 17.39 3.76
N VAL A 379 16.07 17.10 4.61
CA VAL A 379 15.87 16.71 6.02
C VAL A 379 15.07 17.79 6.77
N ARG A 380 15.47 19.06 6.67
CA ARG A 380 14.73 20.19 7.27
C ARG A 380 13.32 20.34 6.71
N GLN A 381 13.13 20.14 5.40
CA GLN A 381 11.80 20.19 4.77
C GLN A 381 10.89 19.03 5.22
N MET A 382 11.43 17.83 5.46
CA MET A 382 10.69 16.70 6.03
C MET A 382 10.27 16.97 7.49
N LEU A 383 11.18 17.49 8.32
CA LEU A 383 10.87 17.93 9.68
C LEU A 383 9.79 19.02 9.69
N GLN A 384 9.92 20.03 8.81
CA GLN A 384 8.95 21.12 8.68
C GLN A 384 7.56 20.61 8.29
N ALA A 385 7.48 19.60 7.42
CA ALA A 385 6.22 18.97 7.03
C ALA A 385 5.51 18.28 8.20
N ILE A 386 6.25 17.55 9.03
CA ILE A 386 5.72 16.91 10.25
C ILE A 386 5.24 17.99 11.24
N ASN A 387 6.09 19.00 11.52
CA ASN A 387 5.79 20.05 12.49
C ASN A 387 4.60 20.95 12.09
N ASP A 388 4.43 21.26 10.81
CA ASP A 388 3.28 22.03 10.35
C ASP A 388 2.00 21.20 10.32
N PHE A 389 2.07 19.92 9.93
CA PHE A 389 0.91 19.04 9.93
C PHE A 389 0.37 18.78 11.33
N GLY A 390 1.24 18.45 12.30
CA GLY A 390 0.85 18.29 13.70
C GLY A 390 0.27 19.57 14.32
N ALA A 391 0.62 20.74 13.79
CA ALA A 391 0.06 22.02 14.20
C ALA A 391 -1.17 22.46 13.37
N GLY A 392 -1.74 21.59 12.53
CA GLY A 392 -2.90 21.91 11.68
C GLY A 392 -2.64 22.97 10.61
N ARG A 393 -1.37 23.25 10.28
CA ARG A 393 -0.95 24.24 9.28
C ARG A 393 -0.70 23.60 7.92
N ARG A 394 -0.80 24.41 6.86
CA ARG A 394 -0.28 24.01 5.55
C ARG A 394 1.25 23.95 5.63
N VAL A 395 1.85 22.92 5.05
CA VAL A 395 3.31 22.72 5.06
C VAL A 395 4.01 23.91 4.42
N ARG A 396 4.93 24.52 5.16
CA ARG A 396 5.73 25.65 4.68
C ARG A 396 6.99 25.18 3.97
N PHE A 397 7.43 25.98 3.01
CA PHE A 397 8.60 25.68 2.20
C PHE A 397 9.89 26.17 2.87
N ILE A 398 10.93 25.34 2.80
CA ILE A 398 12.26 25.62 3.36
C ILE A 398 13.20 26.11 2.24
N ASN A 399 13.84 27.27 2.46
CA ASN A 399 14.79 27.90 1.55
C ASN A 399 16.17 27.19 1.57
N ALA A 400 17.16 27.72 0.83
CA ALA A 400 18.50 27.13 0.79
C ALA A 400 19.24 27.18 2.14
N ASP A 401 18.97 28.19 2.97
CA ASP A 401 19.59 28.38 4.30
C ASP A 401 18.98 27.46 5.38
N GLY A 402 17.94 26.69 5.04
CA GLY A 402 17.20 25.85 5.99
C GLY A 402 16.13 26.60 6.80
N GLN A 403 15.79 27.84 6.42
CA GLN A 403 14.75 28.64 7.05
C GLN A 403 13.44 28.56 6.25
N VAL A 404 12.31 28.90 6.88
CA VAL A 404 11.03 29.05 6.17
C VAL A 404 11.15 30.21 5.17
N GLU A 405 10.87 29.94 3.89
CA GLU A 405 10.90 30.96 2.86
C GLU A 405 9.73 31.93 3.03
N THR A 406 10.02 33.22 3.17
CA THR A 406 8.98 34.27 3.17
C THR A 406 8.78 34.84 1.77
N SER A 407 7.54 34.82 1.28
CA SER A 407 7.17 35.50 0.04
C SER A 407 7.47 37.01 0.08
N PRO A 408 7.55 37.70 -1.07
CA PRO A 408 7.72 39.16 -1.13
C PRO A 408 6.64 39.97 -0.40
N THR A 409 5.52 39.33 -0.02
CA THR A 409 4.43 39.94 0.77
C THR A 409 4.62 39.81 2.29
N GLY A 410 5.75 39.25 2.75
CA GLY A 410 6.03 38.99 4.17
C GLY A 410 5.27 37.80 4.77
N ARG A 411 4.65 36.97 3.94
CA ARG A 411 3.94 35.73 4.35
C ARG A 411 4.78 34.50 4.04
N ASP A 412 4.81 33.54 4.96
CA ASP A 412 5.42 32.21 4.76
C ASP A 412 4.93 31.58 3.45
N SER A 413 5.88 31.10 2.64
CA SER A 413 5.64 30.40 1.39
C SER A 413 5.12 28.99 1.69
N VAL A 414 3.96 28.66 1.13
CA VAL A 414 3.35 27.33 1.29
C VAL A 414 3.84 26.43 0.18
N VAL A 415 4.34 25.25 0.53
CA VAL A 415 4.88 24.31 -0.44
C VAL A 415 3.79 23.78 -1.38
N ASN A 416 4.19 23.43 -2.60
CA ASN A 416 3.38 22.67 -3.54
C ASN A 416 4.24 21.65 -4.29
N ASP A 417 3.57 20.73 -4.98
CA ASP A 417 4.19 19.58 -5.65
C ASP A 417 5.24 19.99 -6.69
N THR A 418 4.97 21.05 -7.48
CA THR A 418 5.93 21.61 -8.44
C THR A 418 7.17 22.19 -7.74
N MET A 419 7.02 22.86 -6.60
CA MET A 419 8.16 23.41 -5.83
C MET A 419 9.06 22.31 -5.24
N LEU A 420 8.50 21.22 -4.70
CA LEU A 420 9.31 20.10 -4.22
C LEU A 420 10.03 19.41 -5.38
N ARG A 421 9.32 19.14 -6.48
CA ARG A 421 9.89 18.48 -7.66
C ARG A 421 11.04 19.26 -8.28
N SER A 422 10.89 20.57 -8.45
CA SER A 422 11.96 21.41 -8.97
C SER A 422 13.14 21.48 -8.00
N THR A 423 12.88 21.66 -6.70
CA THR A 423 13.93 21.76 -5.67
C THR A 423 14.76 20.49 -5.50
N TYR A 424 14.14 19.32 -5.69
CA TYR A 424 14.76 18.01 -5.54
C TYR A 424 14.76 17.27 -6.89
N PRO A 425 15.62 17.66 -7.86
CA PRO A 425 15.73 17.03 -9.18
C PRO A 425 16.31 15.61 -9.10
N ARG A 426 16.24 14.82 -10.18
CA ARG A 426 16.72 13.43 -10.13
C ARG A 426 18.23 13.37 -9.87
N PRO A 427 18.75 12.30 -9.28
CA PRO A 427 20.17 11.95 -9.45
C PRO A 427 20.51 11.96 -10.96
N GLY A 428 21.61 12.60 -11.35
CA GLY A 428 21.99 12.79 -12.76
C GLY A 428 21.62 14.15 -13.35
N ASP A 429 20.44 14.70 -13.05
CA ASP A 429 19.97 15.99 -13.61
C ASP A 429 20.83 17.21 -13.21
N GLY A 430 21.60 17.08 -12.13
CA GLY A 430 22.37 18.18 -11.53
C GLY A 430 21.53 19.14 -10.67
N PRO A 431 22.13 20.22 -10.14
CA PRO A 431 21.41 21.25 -9.39
C PRO A 431 20.51 22.10 -10.30
N VAL A 432 19.48 22.73 -9.69
CA VAL A 432 18.60 23.66 -10.40
C VAL A 432 19.37 24.90 -10.86
N THR A 433 19.25 25.25 -12.14
CA THR A 433 19.87 26.46 -12.70
C THR A 433 19.32 27.73 -12.04
N VAL A 434 20.20 28.50 -11.42
CA VAL A 434 19.91 29.83 -10.88
C VAL A 434 20.07 30.87 -12.00
N LEU A 435 19.03 31.66 -12.24
CA LEU A 435 19.09 32.78 -13.18
C LEU A 435 19.98 33.89 -12.62
N ALA A 436 20.96 34.34 -13.40
CA ALA A 436 21.96 35.35 -13.04
C ALA A 436 22.77 34.99 -11.75
N PRO A 437 23.60 33.93 -11.76
CA PRO A 437 24.34 33.45 -10.60
C PRO A 437 25.38 34.46 -10.10
N THR A 438 25.18 34.97 -8.90
CA THR A 438 26.00 35.98 -8.22
C THR A 438 27.16 35.36 -7.46
N THR A 439 26.94 34.23 -6.79
CA THR A 439 27.94 33.55 -5.95
C THR A 439 28.76 32.51 -6.71
N ALA A 440 29.89 32.09 -6.16
CA ALA A 440 30.69 30.99 -6.71
C ALA A 440 29.95 29.64 -6.62
N ALA A 441 29.15 29.44 -5.56
CA ALA A 441 28.32 28.24 -5.37
C ALA A 441 27.20 28.16 -6.42
N GLU A 442 26.53 29.27 -6.72
CA GLU A 442 25.51 29.33 -7.79
C GLU A 442 26.12 29.06 -9.17
N ARG A 443 27.31 29.61 -9.47
CA ARG A 443 28.01 29.32 -10.73
C ARG A 443 28.43 27.86 -10.85
N LEU A 444 28.93 27.25 -9.77
CA LEU A 444 29.23 25.82 -9.73
C LEU A 444 27.95 24.98 -9.89
N GLY A 445 26.85 25.38 -9.23
CA GLY A 445 25.55 24.71 -9.36
C GLY A 445 25.04 24.69 -10.79
N ASN A 446 25.10 25.82 -11.49
CA ASN A 446 24.73 25.91 -12.91
C ASN A 446 25.64 25.04 -13.79
N ALA A 447 26.95 25.06 -13.58
CA ALA A 447 27.89 24.24 -14.34
C ALA A 447 27.69 22.72 -14.11
N LEU A 448 27.31 22.32 -12.89
CA LEU A 448 26.93 20.93 -12.59
C LEU A 448 25.58 20.54 -13.22
N GLY A 449 24.64 21.48 -13.35
CA GLY A 449 23.39 21.29 -14.10
C GLY A 449 23.63 21.14 -15.61
N GLU A 450 24.50 21.97 -16.19
CA GLU A 450 24.94 21.85 -17.58
C GLU A 450 25.66 20.51 -17.84
N LEU A 451 26.51 20.06 -16.91
CA LEU A 451 27.13 18.74 -16.98
C LEU A 451 26.10 17.60 -16.91
N GLY A 452 25.13 17.66 -15.99
CA GLY A 452 24.04 16.67 -15.90
C GLY A 452 23.23 16.59 -17.19
N ALA A 453 22.85 17.73 -17.75
CA ALA A 453 22.19 17.81 -19.05
C ALA A 453 23.04 17.22 -20.19
N ALA A 454 24.36 17.44 -20.19
CA ALA A 454 25.27 16.87 -21.17
C ALA A 454 25.41 15.34 -21.04
N VAL A 455 25.48 14.80 -19.82
CA VAL A 455 25.51 13.35 -19.57
C VAL A 455 24.21 12.68 -20.04
N ASN A 456 23.05 13.26 -19.70
CA ASN A 456 21.75 12.78 -20.18
C ASN A 456 21.64 12.86 -21.72
N ALA A 457 22.24 13.87 -22.35
CA ALA A 457 22.28 13.99 -23.81
C ALA A 457 23.17 12.91 -24.47
N VAL A 458 24.25 12.48 -23.82
CA VAL A 458 25.07 11.34 -24.28
C VAL A 458 24.31 10.03 -24.20
N GLU A 459 23.59 9.75 -23.11
CA GLU A 459 22.73 8.57 -22.98
C GLU A 459 21.63 8.54 -24.07
N ALA A 460 20.97 9.68 -24.31
CA ALA A 460 19.98 9.82 -25.37
C ALA A 460 20.58 9.61 -26.77
N ALA A 461 21.81 10.08 -27.02
CA ALA A 461 22.51 9.87 -28.28
C ALA A 461 22.90 8.41 -28.50
N VAL A 462 23.39 7.70 -27.46
CA VAL A 462 23.66 6.26 -27.52
C VAL A 462 22.39 5.49 -27.84
N THR A 463 21.29 5.77 -27.13
CA THR A 463 19.97 5.17 -27.39
C THR A 463 19.50 5.41 -28.83
N ALA A 464 19.73 6.60 -29.39
CA ALA A 464 19.38 6.93 -30.76
C ALA A 464 20.24 6.15 -31.79
N VAL A 465 21.53 5.92 -31.52
CA VAL A 465 22.41 5.08 -32.35
C VAL A 465 21.97 3.60 -32.30
N GLU A 466 21.65 3.09 -31.12
CA GLU A 466 21.15 1.71 -30.92
C GLU A 466 19.74 1.50 -31.51
N ALA A 467 18.97 2.57 -31.72
CA ALA A 467 17.66 2.51 -32.36
C ALA A 467 17.73 2.40 -33.90
N VAL A 468 18.87 2.69 -34.54
CA VAL A 468 18.99 2.61 -36.00
C VAL A 468 18.89 1.16 -36.48
N ARG A 469 18.05 0.91 -37.49
CA ARG A 469 17.83 -0.41 -38.09
C ARG A 469 18.35 -0.44 -39.53
N ALA A 470 18.92 -1.57 -39.93
CA ALA A 470 19.30 -1.83 -41.31
C ALA A 470 18.07 -2.23 -42.17
N GLU A 471 18.24 -2.36 -43.48
CA GLU A 471 17.15 -2.69 -44.42
C GLU A 471 16.51 -4.07 -44.17
N ASP A 472 17.24 -4.98 -43.52
CA ASP A 472 16.77 -6.30 -43.08
C ASP A 472 16.09 -6.29 -41.69
N GLY A 473 15.98 -5.13 -41.05
CA GLY A 473 15.44 -4.96 -39.71
C GLY A 473 16.42 -5.25 -38.56
N SER A 474 17.67 -5.62 -38.85
CA SER A 474 18.71 -5.84 -37.83
C SER A 474 19.25 -4.54 -37.24
N SER A 475 20.04 -4.62 -36.16
CA SER A 475 20.72 -3.47 -35.55
C SER A 475 21.83 -2.94 -36.46
N ALA A 476 21.68 -1.71 -36.97
CA ALA A 476 22.62 -1.14 -37.93
C ALA A 476 24.02 -0.94 -37.32
N ILE A 477 24.11 -0.53 -36.06
CA ILE A 477 25.38 -0.36 -35.36
C ILE A 477 26.10 -1.70 -35.12
N THR A 478 25.35 -2.79 -34.95
CA THR A 478 25.92 -4.14 -34.81
C THR A 478 26.44 -4.69 -36.14
N ALA A 479 25.80 -4.35 -37.26
CA ALA A 479 26.19 -4.82 -38.59
C ALA A 479 27.33 -3.99 -39.23
N LEU A 480 27.32 -2.67 -39.03
CA LEU A 480 28.25 -1.74 -39.69
C LEU A 480 29.40 -1.27 -38.77
N GLY A 481 29.21 -1.33 -37.45
CA GLY A 481 30.14 -0.75 -36.48
C GLY A 481 30.21 0.78 -36.53
N ALA A 482 31.18 1.34 -35.82
CA ALA A 482 31.53 2.75 -35.83
C ALA A 482 33.06 2.91 -36.00
N ASP A 483 33.52 4.10 -36.36
CA ASP A 483 34.95 4.33 -36.57
C ASP A 483 35.76 4.15 -35.27
N LYS A 484 36.92 3.49 -35.38
CA LYS A 484 37.75 3.13 -34.23
C LYS A 484 38.41 4.35 -33.56
N ALA A 485 38.83 5.34 -34.34
CA ALA A 485 39.46 6.55 -33.82
C ALA A 485 38.44 7.42 -33.09
N ASP A 486 37.25 7.58 -33.65
CA ASP A 486 36.14 8.29 -32.99
C ASP A 486 35.72 7.59 -31.69
N CYS A 487 35.49 6.26 -31.73
CA CYS A 487 35.17 5.48 -30.53
C CYS A 487 36.23 5.62 -29.43
N GLN A 488 37.51 5.59 -29.79
CA GLN A 488 38.61 5.73 -28.83
C GLN A 488 38.71 7.17 -28.29
N ALA A 489 38.45 8.19 -29.11
CA ALA A 489 38.43 9.58 -28.67
C ALA A 489 37.30 9.84 -27.67
N TRP A 490 36.07 9.38 -27.95
CA TRP A 490 34.94 9.48 -27.04
C TRP A 490 35.19 8.71 -25.74
N ARG A 491 35.73 7.49 -25.82
CA ARG A 491 36.11 6.69 -24.65
C ARG A 491 37.12 7.42 -23.76
N ASN A 492 38.13 8.06 -24.33
CA ASN A 492 39.13 8.81 -23.55
C ASN A 492 38.50 10.00 -22.80
N ILE A 493 37.57 10.72 -23.43
CA ILE A 493 36.84 11.84 -22.79
C ILE A 493 35.97 11.30 -21.65
N LEU A 494 35.24 10.20 -21.87
CA LEU A 494 34.38 9.61 -20.84
C LEU A 494 35.17 9.05 -19.65
N LEU A 495 36.37 8.49 -19.86
CA LEU A 495 37.26 8.04 -18.78
C LEU A 495 37.80 9.22 -17.96
N ASP A 496 38.29 10.28 -18.59
CA ASP A 496 38.76 11.50 -17.91
C ASP A 496 37.64 12.20 -17.10
N VAL A 497 36.39 12.14 -17.57
CA VAL A 497 35.23 12.58 -16.78
C VAL A 497 34.95 11.63 -15.61
N LEU A 498 34.97 10.31 -15.86
CA LEU A 498 34.71 9.28 -14.84
C LEU A 498 35.70 9.34 -13.67
N GLU A 499 36.97 9.62 -13.94
CA GLU A 499 38.02 9.79 -12.92
C GLU A 499 37.80 11.02 -12.02
N LYS A 500 37.10 12.05 -12.50
CA LYS A 500 36.84 13.30 -11.75
C LYS A 500 35.65 13.21 -10.81
N LEU A 501 34.63 12.41 -11.14
CA LEU A 501 33.40 12.31 -10.35
C LEU A 501 33.63 11.84 -8.90
N PRO A 502 34.47 10.82 -8.60
CA PRO A 502 34.80 10.44 -7.23
C PRO A 502 35.48 11.57 -6.45
N VAL A 503 36.41 12.30 -7.06
CA VAL A 503 37.13 13.40 -6.40
C VAL A 503 36.17 14.52 -6.01
N TRP A 504 35.24 14.89 -6.90
CA TRP A 504 34.22 15.90 -6.61
C TRP A 504 33.23 15.44 -5.53
N ARG A 505 32.84 14.16 -5.56
CA ARG A 505 32.01 13.54 -4.51
C ARG A 505 32.70 13.68 -3.15
N THR A 506 33.93 13.18 -2.99
CA THR A 506 34.69 13.23 -1.73
C THR A 506 34.92 14.67 -1.26
N THR A 507 35.19 15.61 -2.19
CA THR A 507 35.33 17.04 -1.86
C THR A 507 34.02 17.64 -1.33
N GLY A 508 32.87 17.20 -1.87
CA GLY A 508 31.55 17.61 -1.40
C GLY A 508 31.22 17.06 -0.01
N GLU A 509 31.47 15.76 0.21
CA GLU A 509 31.30 15.08 1.50
C GLU A 509 32.15 15.78 2.58
N GLN A 510 33.44 16.03 2.32
CA GLN A 510 34.32 16.74 3.25
C GLN A 510 33.86 18.17 3.60
N ARG A 511 33.37 18.94 2.62
CA ARG A 511 32.97 20.34 2.82
C ARG A 511 31.60 20.51 3.48
N HIS A 512 30.74 19.50 3.41
CA HIS A 512 29.38 19.56 3.95
C HIS A 512 29.16 18.64 5.17
N GLY A 513 30.11 17.75 5.48
CA GLY A 513 30.11 16.89 6.66
C GLY A 513 30.92 17.39 7.85
N ALA A 514 31.93 18.24 7.65
CA ALA A 514 32.83 18.67 8.72
C ALA A 514 32.27 19.84 9.55
N MET A 515 31.38 19.55 10.51
CA MET A 515 31.16 20.40 11.70
C MET A 515 31.04 19.57 12.99
N ALA A 516 32.02 18.70 13.24
CA ALA A 516 32.36 18.21 14.57
C ALA A 516 33.81 17.70 14.56
N ASP A 517 34.75 18.59 14.83
CA ASP A 517 35.85 18.33 15.77
C ASP A 517 36.53 19.67 16.09
N VAL A 518 36.46 20.04 17.36
CA VAL A 518 37.27 21.11 17.97
C VAL A 518 38.15 20.40 18.99
N ASP A 519 39.44 20.71 18.95
CA ASP A 519 40.49 20.18 19.81
C ASP A 519 40.73 18.66 19.70
N ASP A 520 41.66 18.30 18.81
CA ASP A 520 43.00 18.03 19.35
C ASP A 520 44.09 18.51 18.38
N ALA A 521 45.12 19.12 18.95
CA ALA A 521 46.29 19.59 18.21
C ALA A 521 47.47 18.67 18.49
N ASP A 522 47.96 17.98 17.46
CA ASP A 522 49.38 17.64 17.37
C ASP A 522 49.82 17.50 15.90
N GLU A 523 51.08 17.84 15.64
CA GLU A 523 51.66 18.05 14.31
C GLU A 523 52.08 16.75 13.58
N PRO A 524 52.38 16.80 12.26
CA PRO A 524 52.31 15.62 11.39
C PRO A 524 53.59 14.78 11.37
N ASP A 525 53.43 13.50 11.01
CA ASP A 525 54.52 12.71 10.42
C ASP A 525 54.07 12.07 9.10
N GLY A 526 55.00 11.99 8.14
CA GLY A 526 54.72 11.65 6.75
C GLY A 526 55.26 10.28 6.36
N GLY A 527 54.45 9.51 5.62
CA GLY A 527 54.87 8.27 4.97
C GLY A 527 54.09 8.04 3.68
N PRO A 528 54.74 7.67 2.55
CA PRO A 528 54.03 7.34 1.33
C PRO A 528 53.33 5.98 1.48
N ILE A 529 52.08 5.90 1.01
CA ILE A 529 51.34 4.64 0.92
C ILE A 529 51.82 3.91 -0.34
N ASP A 530 52.61 2.87 -0.15
CA ASP A 530 53.06 1.98 -1.23
C ASP A 530 51.99 0.89 -1.42
N ILE A 531 51.39 0.82 -2.62
CA ILE A 531 50.33 -0.14 -2.96
C ILE A 531 50.91 -1.15 -3.94
N TYR A 532 51.15 -2.38 -3.46
CA TYR A 532 51.44 -3.52 -4.32
C TYR A 532 50.71 -4.78 -3.85
N ASP A 533 50.20 -5.54 -4.82
CA ASP A 533 49.30 -6.68 -4.64
C ASP A 533 49.95 -7.88 -3.93
N ASP A 534 49.21 -8.45 -2.96
CA ASP A 534 49.45 -9.81 -2.46
C ASP A 534 48.83 -10.83 -3.45
N VAL A 535 49.65 -11.32 -4.38
CA VAL A 535 49.32 -12.50 -5.21
C VAL A 535 49.86 -13.75 -4.51
N ALA A 536 48.97 -14.51 -3.87
CA ALA A 536 49.29 -15.83 -3.33
C ALA A 536 49.30 -16.89 -4.47
N PRO A 537 50.35 -17.71 -4.61
CA PRO A 537 50.46 -18.75 -5.64
C PRO A 537 50.04 -20.15 -5.15
N ASP A 538 50.07 -21.10 -6.09
CA ASP A 538 49.95 -22.56 -5.97
C ASP A 538 48.56 -23.13 -5.58
N GLY A 539 48.03 -24.17 -6.26
CA GLY A 539 48.46 -24.84 -7.49
C GLY A 539 48.11 -26.34 -7.51
N ASN A 540 47.80 -26.88 -8.71
CA ASN A 540 47.74 -28.32 -9.06
C ASN A 540 46.71 -29.21 -8.28
N VAL A 541 46.10 -30.28 -8.80
CA VAL A 541 46.05 -31.00 -10.10
C VAL A 541 44.64 -31.66 -10.19
N ASP A 542 44.17 -32.43 -11.19
CA ASP A 542 44.75 -33.10 -12.38
C ASP A 542 43.84 -32.88 -13.63
N GLU A 543 44.35 -33.17 -14.82
CA GLU A 543 43.54 -33.51 -16.01
C GLU A 543 43.47 -35.04 -16.14
N GLU A 544 42.28 -35.62 -16.37
CA GLU A 544 42.02 -36.76 -17.28
C GLU A 544 40.64 -37.39 -17.00
N ASN A 545 39.68 -37.18 -17.92
CA ASN A 545 39.01 -38.29 -18.60
C ASN A 545 38.19 -37.81 -19.81
N LEU A 546 38.25 -38.58 -20.90
CA LEU A 546 37.56 -38.34 -22.17
C LEU A 546 36.28 -39.18 -22.27
N ASN A 547 35.29 -38.63 -22.98
CA ASN A 547 34.29 -39.27 -23.85
C ASN A 547 33.72 -40.67 -23.51
N GLU A 548 32.40 -40.75 -23.33
CA GLU A 548 31.40 -41.59 -24.05
C GLU A 548 30.02 -41.25 -23.44
N VAL A 549 28.99 -40.78 -24.17
CA VAL A 549 28.12 -41.42 -25.19
C VAL A 549 27.30 -42.60 -24.63
N LEU A 550 26.01 -42.63 -25.03
CA LEU A 550 24.85 -43.48 -24.66
C LEU A 550 23.87 -42.72 -23.74
N ASP A 551 22.74 -42.20 -24.23
CA ASP A 551 21.52 -42.85 -24.80
C ASP A 551 20.56 -43.36 -23.70
N GLU A 552 19.30 -42.92 -23.83
CA GLU A 552 18.06 -43.52 -23.26
C GLU A 552 17.97 -43.55 -21.70
N GLU A 553 16.82 -43.49 -21.03
CA GLU A 553 15.41 -43.51 -21.44
C GLU A 553 14.50 -42.84 -20.36
N ASP A 554 13.19 -42.86 -20.61
CA ASP A 554 12.07 -42.76 -19.65
C ASP A 554 11.67 -41.43 -18.96
N ALA A 555 10.41 -41.08 -19.26
CA ALA A 555 9.56 -40.17 -18.51
C ALA A 555 8.63 -40.96 -17.56
N VAL A 556 8.24 -40.33 -16.44
CA VAL A 556 6.93 -40.48 -15.79
C VAL A 556 6.46 -39.09 -15.34
#